data_AF-A0AAP6RJV1-F1
#
_entry.id   AF-A0AAP6RJV1-F1
#
_cell.length_a   1.000
_cell.length_b   1.000
_cell.length_c   1.000
_cell.angle_alpha   90.00
_cell.angle_beta   90.00
_cell.angle_gamma   90.00
#
_symmetry.space_group_name_H-M   'P 1'
#
loop_
_entity.id
_entity.type
_entity.pdbx_description
1 polymer ?
#
loop_
_entity_poly.entity_id
_entity_poly.type
_entity_poly.pdbx_seq_one_letter_code
_entity_poly.pdbx_strand_id
1 'polypeptide(L)'
;MDFQNIQTVKELTHALKQYNQTLATTIFDDTQGYISVAFRKESIERNGKNFQFLCFYPNYKVALYPVETLLSYLEKLPEQATIAIKDPDDNYSSLYLTIDETIDKGTKYKWLVISDKLSYERFFLTSTLTAQEQALEKMLKELETEHDNTVEYIHNWLCKQNDESLFQGILKEDRTIKGSVTYCMGKAQEQAEKRPNAMVMVTDEVAFSWIKEYFILEKLPEMKAIGKVVTTAKKKPSKKEESKPQRKEVDEQVKLFEL
;
A
#
# COMPACT_ATOMS: atom_id res chain seq x y z
N MET A 1 10.01 16.76 -8.10
CA MET A 1 9.74 17.51 -9.34
C MET A 1 10.21 16.61 -10.42
N ASP A 2 9.28 16.16 -11.24
CA ASP A 2 9.51 15.08 -12.17
C ASP A 2 9.37 15.67 -13.56
N PHE A 3 10.29 15.30 -14.46
CA PHE A 3 10.19 15.65 -15.87
C PHE A 3 9.82 14.41 -16.64
N GLN A 4 8.78 14.52 -17.46
CA GLN A 4 8.19 13.41 -18.19
C GLN A 4 8.28 13.66 -19.68
N ASN A 5 8.27 12.59 -20.48
CA ASN A 5 8.21 12.66 -21.94
C ASN A 5 9.37 13.47 -22.57
N ILE A 6 10.59 13.33 -22.05
CA ILE A 6 11.76 14.02 -22.61
C ILE A 6 12.24 13.29 -23.87
N GLN A 7 12.32 14.01 -24.99
CA GLN A 7 12.59 13.45 -26.32
C GLN A 7 13.79 14.08 -27.02
N THR A 8 14.29 15.22 -26.53
CA THR A 8 15.44 15.92 -27.12
C THR A 8 16.55 16.22 -26.11
N VAL A 9 17.78 16.39 -26.61
CA VAL A 9 18.92 16.85 -25.79
C VAL A 9 18.62 18.19 -25.13
N LYS A 10 17.93 19.10 -25.83
CA LYS A 10 17.52 20.40 -25.28
C LYS A 10 16.62 20.26 -24.05
N GLU A 11 15.57 19.44 -24.15
CA GLU A 11 14.64 19.20 -23.05
C GLU A 11 15.35 18.53 -21.86
N LEU A 12 16.21 17.54 -22.14
CA LEU A 12 16.97 16.86 -21.10
C LEU A 12 17.91 17.83 -20.38
N THR A 13 18.66 18.63 -21.13
CA THR A 13 19.58 19.63 -20.59
C THR A 13 18.83 20.67 -19.75
N HIS A 14 17.65 21.12 -20.21
CA HIS A 14 16.80 22.03 -19.48
C HIS A 14 16.30 21.43 -18.16
N ALA A 15 15.87 20.17 -18.16
CA ALA A 15 15.42 19.47 -16.98
C ALA A 15 16.56 19.25 -15.97
N LEU A 16 17.71 18.77 -16.43
CA LEU A 16 18.90 18.52 -15.59
C LEU A 16 19.42 19.78 -14.89
N LYS A 17 19.31 20.95 -15.53
CA LYS A 17 19.70 22.25 -14.93
C LYS A 17 18.82 22.66 -13.74
N GLN A 18 17.65 22.05 -13.55
CA GLN A 18 16.74 22.34 -12.42
C GLN A 18 17.02 21.46 -11.20
N TYR A 19 17.79 20.38 -11.35
CA TYR A 19 18.20 19.52 -10.25
C TYR A 19 19.49 20.00 -9.58
N ASN A 20 19.76 19.47 -8.39
CA ASN A 20 21.06 19.66 -7.74
C ASN A 20 22.15 18.96 -8.54
N GLN A 21 23.15 19.73 -8.95
CA GLN A 21 24.21 19.33 -9.86
C GLN A 21 25.15 18.26 -9.29
N THR A 22 25.20 18.11 -7.96
CA THR A 22 26.01 17.09 -7.27
C THR A 22 25.29 15.77 -7.08
N LEU A 23 24.00 15.67 -7.43
CA LEU A 23 23.25 14.40 -7.32
C LEU A 23 23.84 13.36 -8.27
N ALA A 24 24.03 12.14 -7.76
CA ALA A 24 24.38 11.01 -8.61
C ALA A 24 23.27 10.77 -9.64
N THR A 25 23.66 10.55 -10.89
CA THR A 25 22.73 10.21 -11.97
C THR A 25 22.72 8.71 -12.20
N THR A 26 21.53 8.13 -12.28
CA THR A 26 21.31 6.69 -12.37
C THR A 26 20.30 6.36 -13.47
N ILE A 27 20.39 5.18 -14.06
CA ILE A 27 19.30 4.53 -14.79
C ILE A 27 18.75 3.43 -13.88
N PHE A 28 17.43 3.33 -13.82
CA PHE A 28 16.79 2.21 -13.14
C PHE A 28 16.77 0.98 -14.06
N ASP A 29 17.35 -0.10 -13.58
CA ASP A 29 17.31 -1.43 -14.17
C ASP A 29 16.52 -2.34 -13.23
N ASP A 30 15.53 -3.06 -13.75
CA ASP A 30 14.63 -3.89 -12.95
C ASP A 30 15.31 -5.12 -12.35
N THR A 31 16.47 -5.53 -12.87
CA THR A 31 17.25 -6.67 -12.38
C THR A 31 18.32 -6.27 -11.37
N GLN A 32 18.97 -5.12 -11.56
CA GLN A 32 20.14 -4.70 -10.77
C GLN A 32 19.95 -3.37 -10.01
N GLY A 33 18.80 -2.73 -10.14
CA GLY A 33 18.47 -1.48 -9.45
C GLY A 33 19.12 -0.27 -10.10
N TYR A 34 19.77 0.59 -9.30
CA TYR A 34 20.30 1.87 -9.77
C TYR A 34 21.72 1.73 -10.34
N ILE A 35 21.85 1.93 -11.66
CA ILE A 35 23.10 1.74 -12.41
C ILE A 35 23.57 3.06 -13.03
N SER A 36 24.87 3.19 -13.31
CA SER A 36 25.39 4.37 -14.00
C SER A 36 24.77 4.54 -15.38
N VAL A 37 24.60 5.79 -15.79
CA VAL A 37 24.05 6.14 -17.09
C VAL A 37 25.15 6.08 -18.16
N ALA A 38 24.78 5.64 -19.36
CA ALA A 38 25.54 5.93 -20.57
C ALA A 38 24.57 6.11 -21.74
N PHE A 39 25.08 6.62 -22.85
CA PHE A 39 24.31 6.71 -24.09
C PHE A 39 25.21 6.43 -25.29
N ARG A 40 24.60 5.95 -26.37
CA ARG A 40 25.26 5.67 -27.65
C ARG A 40 24.37 6.12 -28.80
N LYS A 41 24.99 6.39 -29.94
CA LYS A 41 24.25 6.70 -31.17
C LYS A 41 23.65 5.41 -31.72
N GLU A 42 22.36 5.43 -32.02
CA GLU A 42 21.66 4.36 -32.70
C GLU A 42 20.90 4.88 -33.91
N SER A 43 20.46 3.95 -34.75
CA SER A 43 19.64 4.27 -35.91
C SER A 43 18.61 3.19 -36.17
N ILE A 44 17.40 3.61 -36.54
CA ILE A 44 16.33 2.73 -37.00
C ILE A 44 15.90 3.10 -38.40
N GLU A 45 15.55 2.11 -39.20
CA GLU A 45 14.90 2.33 -40.49
C GLU A 45 13.39 2.24 -40.32
N ARG A 46 12.67 3.30 -40.71
CA ARG A 46 11.21 3.31 -40.77
C ARG A 46 10.76 3.93 -42.08
N ASN A 47 9.91 3.22 -42.82
CA ASN A 47 9.37 3.67 -44.12
C ASN A 47 10.46 4.12 -45.11
N GLY A 48 11.58 3.39 -45.17
CA GLY A 48 12.72 3.71 -46.05
C GLY A 48 13.52 4.94 -45.63
N LYS A 49 13.27 5.51 -44.44
CA LYS A 49 14.05 6.61 -43.87
C LYS A 49 14.85 6.11 -42.66
N ASN A 50 16.13 6.47 -42.63
CA ASN A 50 17.00 6.22 -41.48
C ASN A 50 16.84 7.36 -40.47
N PHE A 51 16.45 7.01 -39.25
CA PHE A 51 16.33 7.94 -38.12
C PHE A 51 17.44 7.66 -37.13
N GLN A 52 18.21 8.70 -36.76
CA GLN A 52 19.32 8.61 -35.81
C GLN A 52 18.93 9.28 -34.49
N PHE A 53 19.31 8.66 -33.37
CA PHE A 53 19.02 9.15 -32.04
C PHE A 53 20.07 8.67 -31.04
N LEU A 54 20.07 9.24 -29.84
CA LEU A 54 20.92 8.82 -28.73
C LEU A 54 20.11 7.87 -27.83
N CYS A 55 20.51 6.60 -27.77
CA CYS A 55 19.91 5.62 -26.87
C CYS A 55 20.67 5.61 -25.54
N PHE A 56 19.95 5.91 -24.47
CA PHE A 56 20.41 5.77 -23.08
C PHE A 56 20.31 4.32 -22.63
N TYR A 57 21.26 3.87 -21.82
CA TYR A 57 21.33 2.49 -21.34
C TYR A 57 22.12 2.39 -20.01
N PRO A 58 21.85 1.36 -19.18
CA PRO A 58 22.61 1.11 -17.97
C PRO A 58 24.05 0.68 -18.29
N ASN A 59 25.02 1.34 -17.66
CA ASN A 59 26.44 1.04 -17.81
C ASN A 59 27.02 0.44 -16.53
N TYR A 60 27.20 -0.88 -16.57
CA TYR A 60 27.71 -1.69 -15.46
C TYR A 60 29.21 -1.55 -15.16
N LYS A 61 29.95 -0.84 -16.03
CA LYS A 61 31.42 -0.75 -15.93
C LYS A 61 31.91 0.58 -15.35
N VAL A 62 31.02 1.55 -15.20
CA VAL A 62 31.37 2.91 -14.82
C VAL A 62 30.69 3.25 -13.50
N ALA A 63 31.40 3.96 -12.63
CA ALA A 63 30.84 4.44 -11.38
C ALA A 63 29.79 5.53 -11.63
N LEU A 64 28.83 5.65 -10.71
CA LEU A 64 27.85 6.73 -10.75
C LEU A 64 28.57 8.08 -10.77
N TYR A 65 28.08 8.99 -11.60
CA TYR A 65 28.63 10.33 -11.74
C TYR A 65 27.53 11.39 -11.53
N PRO A 66 27.92 12.61 -11.13
CA PRO A 66 26.96 13.64 -10.79
C PRO A 66 26.27 14.22 -12.03
N VAL A 67 25.13 14.88 -11.84
CA VAL A 67 24.34 15.53 -12.90
C VAL A 67 25.20 16.49 -13.74
N GLU A 68 26.11 17.25 -13.13
CA GLU A 68 27.02 18.14 -13.86
C GLU A 68 27.89 17.42 -14.91
N THR A 69 28.29 16.17 -14.61
CA THR A 69 29.09 15.37 -15.53
C THR A 69 28.23 14.94 -16.72
N LEU A 70 26.98 14.53 -16.49
CA LEU A 70 26.04 14.23 -17.58
C LEU A 70 25.83 15.45 -18.48
N LEU A 71 25.57 16.61 -17.87
CA LEU A 71 25.38 17.87 -18.60
C LEU A 71 26.59 18.20 -19.48
N SER A 72 27.81 18.03 -18.96
CA SER A 72 29.04 18.29 -19.74
C SER A 72 29.17 17.43 -21.00
N TYR A 73 28.57 16.23 -21.00
CA TYR A 73 28.51 15.38 -22.18
C TYR A 73 27.41 15.83 -23.15
N LEU A 74 26.24 16.19 -22.62
CA LEU A 74 25.08 16.62 -23.42
C LEU A 74 25.30 17.98 -24.10
N GLU A 75 26.01 18.90 -23.46
CA GLU A 75 26.31 20.23 -24.02
C GLU A 75 27.23 20.17 -25.26
N LYS A 76 27.90 19.03 -25.50
CA LYS A 76 28.69 18.78 -26.72
C LYS A 76 27.86 18.27 -27.89
N LEU A 77 26.58 17.95 -27.66
CA LEU A 77 25.70 17.32 -28.63
C LEU A 77 24.72 18.36 -29.22
N PRO A 78 24.18 18.12 -30.43
CA PRO A 78 23.18 19.01 -31.02
C PRO A 78 21.92 19.05 -30.14
N GLU A 79 21.44 20.26 -29.82
CA GLU A 79 20.23 20.45 -29.00
C GLU A 79 18.99 19.72 -29.53
N GLN A 80 18.87 19.63 -30.86
CA GLN A 80 17.75 18.99 -31.55
C GLN A 80 17.91 17.48 -31.72
N ALA A 81 19.01 16.89 -31.23
CA ALA A 81 19.21 15.46 -31.31
C ALA A 81 18.13 14.74 -30.48
N THR A 82 17.46 13.78 -31.13
CA THR A 82 16.48 12.92 -30.47
C THR A 82 17.19 11.99 -29.50
N ILE A 83 16.55 11.77 -28.35
CA ILE A 83 17.01 10.84 -27.33
C ILE A 83 15.93 9.81 -27.04
N ALA A 84 16.34 8.62 -26.63
CA ALA A 84 15.44 7.54 -26.25
C ALA A 84 16.09 6.63 -25.21
N ILE A 85 15.29 5.83 -24.53
CA ILE A 85 15.71 4.72 -23.67
C ILE A 85 14.89 3.49 -24.05
N LYS A 86 15.44 2.30 -23.87
CA LYS A 86 14.70 1.06 -24.10
C LYS A 86 13.90 0.69 -22.85
N ASP A 87 12.65 0.32 -23.05
CA ASP A 87 11.81 -0.28 -22.01
C ASP A 87 12.12 -1.78 -21.82
N PRO A 88 11.54 -2.46 -20.81
CA PRO A 88 11.76 -3.89 -20.60
C PRO A 88 11.34 -4.80 -21.77
N ASP A 89 10.47 -4.30 -22.66
CA ASP A 89 10.00 -4.99 -23.86
C ASP A 89 10.86 -4.67 -25.10
N ASP A 90 12.03 -4.05 -24.91
CA ASP A 90 12.99 -3.62 -25.94
C ASP A 90 12.47 -2.53 -26.90
N ASN A 91 11.37 -1.85 -26.55
CA ASN A 91 10.84 -0.74 -27.34
C ASN A 91 11.47 0.59 -26.91
N TYR A 92 11.63 1.50 -27.88
CA TYR A 92 12.12 2.85 -27.58
C TYR A 92 11.03 3.70 -26.93
N SER A 93 11.39 4.32 -25.82
CA SER A 93 10.57 5.18 -25.01
C SER A 93 11.23 6.55 -24.79
N SER A 94 10.41 7.54 -24.42
CA SER A 94 10.93 8.84 -23.97
C SER A 94 11.56 8.70 -22.58
N LEU A 95 12.45 9.62 -22.22
CA LEU A 95 13.06 9.62 -20.88
C LEU A 95 12.13 10.27 -19.86
N TYR A 96 12.15 9.71 -18.66
CA TYR A 96 11.51 10.23 -17.46
C TYR A 96 12.57 10.45 -16.40
N LEU A 97 12.48 11.58 -15.68
CA LEU A 97 13.41 11.96 -14.61
C LEU A 97 12.67 12.06 -13.29
N THR A 98 13.17 11.35 -12.29
CA THR A 98 12.62 11.33 -10.93
C THR A 98 13.73 11.42 -9.90
N ILE A 99 13.38 11.92 -8.71
CA ILE A 99 14.27 11.81 -7.55
C ILE A 99 13.80 10.63 -6.72
N ASP A 100 14.71 9.71 -6.45
CA ASP A 100 14.49 8.67 -5.45
C ASP A 100 15.37 8.91 -4.22
N GLU A 101 14.91 8.39 -3.09
CA GLU A 101 15.58 8.56 -1.81
C GLU A 101 15.48 7.32 -0.91
N THR A 102 16.55 7.06 -0.18
CA THR A 102 16.56 6.02 0.86
C THR A 102 17.25 6.52 2.12
N ILE A 103 17.03 5.81 3.22
CA ILE A 103 17.69 6.09 4.51
C ILE A 103 18.44 4.84 4.91
N ASP A 104 19.77 4.91 4.93
CA ASP A 104 20.63 3.85 5.49
C ASP A 104 21.36 4.39 6.73
N LYS A 105 21.20 3.67 7.85
CA LYS A 105 21.82 4.01 9.16
C LYS A 105 21.64 5.48 9.58
N GLY A 106 20.47 6.05 9.30
CA GLY A 106 20.13 7.44 9.63
C GLY A 106 20.70 8.49 8.66
N THR A 107 21.46 8.05 7.64
CA THR A 107 21.92 8.92 6.55
C THR A 107 20.93 8.87 5.41
N LYS A 108 20.46 10.04 4.97
CA LYS A 108 19.55 10.16 3.84
C LYS A 108 20.35 10.26 2.53
N TYR A 109 20.09 9.35 1.61
CA TYR A 109 20.67 9.32 0.27
C TYR A 109 19.60 9.72 -0.73
N LYS A 110 20.00 10.50 -1.74
CA LYS A 110 19.16 10.91 -2.85
C LYS A 110 19.93 10.82 -4.14
N TRP A 111 19.27 10.44 -5.23
CA TRP A 111 19.84 10.42 -6.56
C TRP A 111 18.79 10.74 -7.61
N LEU A 112 19.26 11.14 -8.79
CA LEU A 112 18.43 11.32 -9.96
C LEU A 112 18.31 9.99 -10.69
N VAL A 113 17.09 9.59 -11.01
CA VAL A 113 16.78 8.38 -11.75
C VAL A 113 16.29 8.77 -13.14
N ILE A 114 16.89 8.15 -14.16
CA ILE A 114 16.41 8.15 -15.53
C ILE A 114 15.72 6.81 -15.78
N SER A 115 14.48 6.85 -16.23
CA SER A 115 13.72 5.65 -16.55
C SER A 115 12.97 5.79 -17.87
N ASP A 116 12.58 4.65 -18.44
CA ASP A 116 11.56 4.62 -19.49
C ASP A 116 10.16 4.86 -18.89
N LYS A 117 9.16 5.00 -19.76
CA LYS A 117 7.76 5.20 -19.37
C LYS A 117 7.22 4.08 -18.48
N LEU A 118 7.38 2.81 -18.87
CA LEU A 118 6.81 1.68 -18.14
C LEU A 118 7.43 1.54 -16.76
N SER A 119 8.76 1.69 -16.67
CA SER A 119 9.45 1.68 -15.37
C SER A 119 9.06 2.88 -14.52
N TYR A 120 8.92 4.08 -15.12
CA TYR A 120 8.38 5.25 -14.43
C TYR A 120 7.00 4.92 -13.85
N GLU A 121 6.05 4.53 -14.69
CA GLU A 121 4.66 4.24 -14.29
C GLU A 121 4.56 3.14 -13.21
N ARG A 122 5.46 2.16 -13.24
CA ARG A 122 5.45 1.02 -12.33
C ARG A 122 6.10 1.31 -10.98
N PHE A 123 7.20 2.06 -10.96
CA PHE A 123 8.05 2.18 -9.76
C PHE A 123 8.12 3.59 -9.19
N PHE A 124 7.93 4.62 -10.02
CA PHE A 124 8.21 6.01 -9.65
C PHE A 124 7.03 6.94 -9.81
N LEU A 125 6.04 6.56 -10.62
CA LEU A 125 4.72 7.15 -10.60
C LEU A 125 4.08 6.69 -9.30
N THR A 126 4.42 7.39 -8.23
CA THR A 126 3.44 7.62 -7.18
C THR A 126 2.34 8.43 -7.85
N SER A 127 1.40 7.76 -8.53
CA SER A 127 0.02 8.22 -8.46
C SER A 127 -0.17 8.49 -6.98
N THR A 128 -0.42 9.74 -6.61
CA THR A 128 -0.93 10.02 -5.28
C THR A 128 -2.09 9.06 -5.13
N LEU A 129 -1.91 7.95 -4.40
CA LEU A 129 -2.93 6.92 -4.31
C LEU A 129 -4.20 7.69 -3.97
N THR A 130 -5.25 7.46 -4.74
CA THR A 130 -6.54 8.06 -4.43
C THR A 130 -6.87 7.72 -2.99
N ALA A 131 -7.66 8.55 -2.31
CA ALA A 131 -8.04 8.28 -0.92
C ALA A 131 -8.60 6.84 -0.74
N GLN A 132 -9.26 6.34 -1.78
CA GLN A 132 -9.71 4.96 -1.89
C GLN A 132 -8.55 3.95 -1.87
N GLU A 133 -7.57 4.08 -2.77
CA GLU A 133 -6.43 3.15 -2.83
C GLU A 133 -5.60 3.18 -1.53
N GLN A 134 -5.37 4.37 -0.96
CA GLN A 134 -4.67 4.51 0.33
C GLN A 134 -5.43 3.81 1.45
N ALA A 135 -6.76 3.95 1.47
CA ALA A 135 -7.60 3.32 2.48
C ALA A 135 -7.62 1.79 2.32
N LEU A 136 -7.67 1.29 1.08
CA LEU A 136 -7.58 -0.14 0.79
C LEU A 136 -6.23 -0.72 1.26
N GLU A 137 -5.11 -0.04 0.98
CA GLU A 137 -3.79 -0.49 1.42
C GLU A 137 -3.67 -0.48 2.95
N LYS A 138 -4.15 0.57 3.62
CA LYS A 138 -4.19 0.64 5.09
C LYS A 138 -4.98 -0.52 5.68
N MET A 139 -6.16 -0.80 5.12
CA MET A 139 -7.01 -1.89 5.57
C MET A 139 -6.34 -3.26 5.36
N LEU A 140 -5.68 -3.48 4.22
CA LEU A 140 -4.91 -4.72 3.97
C LEU A 140 -3.81 -4.93 5.01
N LYS A 141 -3.06 -3.89 5.36
CA LYS A 141 -2.04 -3.94 6.43
C LYS A 141 -2.63 -4.30 7.79
N GLU A 142 -3.85 -3.84 8.11
CA GLU A 142 -4.54 -4.25 9.34
C GLU A 142 -4.84 -5.77 9.35
N LEU A 143 -5.13 -6.36 8.20
CA LEU A 143 -5.38 -7.81 8.04
C LEU A 143 -4.11 -8.66 7.97
N GLU A 144 -2.94 -8.08 7.72
CA GLU A 144 -1.67 -8.84 7.82
C GLU A 144 -1.34 -9.22 9.27
N THR A 145 -1.93 -8.52 10.25
CA THR A 145 -1.80 -8.82 11.68
C THR A 145 -2.84 -9.83 12.16
N GLU A 146 -2.70 -10.37 13.37
CA GLU A 146 -3.70 -11.30 13.94
C GLU A 146 -5.09 -10.65 14.02
N HIS A 147 -6.06 -11.23 13.33
CA HIS A 147 -7.42 -10.70 13.19
C HIS A 147 -8.47 -11.82 13.28
N ASP A 148 -9.74 -11.43 13.46
CA ASP A 148 -10.87 -12.36 13.52
C ASP A 148 -11.73 -12.33 12.24
N ASN A 149 -12.60 -13.33 12.08
CA ASN A 149 -13.51 -13.42 10.92
C ASN A 149 -14.46 -12.21 10.79
N THR A 150 -14.73 -11.49 11.88
CA THR A 150 -15.58 -10.28 11.86
C THR A 150 -14.84 -9.13 11.21
N VAL A 151 -13.54 -8.96 11.50
CA VAL A 151 -12.66 -7.97 10.84
C VAL A 151 -12.56 -8.25 9.34
N GLU A 152 -12.38 -9.51 8.92
CA GLU A 152 -12.36 -9.87 7.49
C GLU A 152 -13.69 -9.56 6.80
N TYR A 153 -14.80 -9.86 7.48
CA TYR A 153 -16.14 -9.63 6.93
C TYR A 153 -16.39 -8.13 6.70
N ILE A 154 -16.00 -7.30 7.67
CA ILE A 154 -16.11 -5.83 7.56
C ILE A 154 -15.17 -5.29 6.48
N HIS A 155 -13.92 -5.78 6.41
CA HIS A 155 -12.98 -5.45 5.33
C HIS A 155 -13.60 -5.69 3.96
N ASN A 156 -14.12 -6.90 3.72
CA ASN A 156 -14.73 -7.27 2.45
C ASN A 156 -15.94 -6.41 2.10
N TRP A 157 -16.67 -5.91 3.10
CA TRP A 157 -17.76 -4.97 2.89
C TRP A 157 -17.26 -3.55 2.58
N LEU A 158 -16.23 -3.06 3.29
CA LEU A 158 -15.61 -1.74 3.06
C LEU A 158 -14.98 -1.65 1.66
N CYS A 159 -14.34 -2.71 1.19
CA CYS A 159 -13.76 -2.79 -0.16
C CYS A 159 -14.79 -2.66 -1.29
N LYS A 160 -16.08 -2.89 -1.00
CA LYS A 160 -17.18 -2.76 -1.98
C LYS A 160 -17.82 -1.36 -1.98
N GLN A 161 -17.39 -0.46 -1.11
CA GLN A 161 -17.92 0.91 -1.04
C GLN A 161 -17.23 1.81 -2.06
N ASN A 162 -17.90 2.89 -2.46
CA ASN A 162 -17.38 3.93 -3.35
C ASN A 162 -17.60 5.34 -2.75
N ASP A 163 -17.56 5.44 -1.42
CA ASP A 163 -17.79 6.69 -0.69
C ASP A 163 -16.46 7.32 -0.29
N GLU A 164 -16.14 8.47 -0.89
CA GLU A 164 -14.90 9.19 -0.64
C GLU A 164 -14.77 9.65 0.82
N SER A 165 -15.87 10.09 1.45
CA SER A 165 -15.86 10.53 2.85
C SER A 165 -15.57 9.37 3.80
N LEU A 166 -16.07 8.18 3.47
CA LEU A 166 -15.75 6.96 4.19
C LEU A 166 -14.26 6.61 4.08
N PHE A 167 -13.68 6.66 2.88
CA PHE A 167 -12.25 6.38 2.68
C PHE A 167 -11.36 7.39 3.40
N GLN A 168 -11.68 8.69 3.34
CA GLN A 168 -10.99 9.71 4.14
C GLN A 168 -11.10 9.45 5.64
N GLY A 169 -12.24 8.93 6.10
CA GLY A 169 -12.42 8.48 7.48
C GLY A 169 -11.52 7.31 7.87
N ILE A 170 -11.36 6.33 6.98
CA ILE A 170 -10.49 5.16 7.19
C ILE A 170 -9.03 5.56 7.30
N LEU A 171 -8.60 6.60 6.59
CA LEU A 171 -7.21 7.09 6.59
C LEU A 171 -6.79 7.75 7.90
N LYS A 172 -7.72 8.13 8.78
CA LYS A 172 -7.38 8.70 10.09
C LYS A 172 -6.62 7.67 10.95
N GLU A 173 -5.54 8.11 11.61
CA GLU A 173 -4.66 7.24 12.40
C GLU A 173 -5.37 6.59 13.60
N ASP A 174 -6.37 7.26 14.17
CA ASP A 174 -7.16 6.79 15.30
C ASP A 174 -8.38 5.95 14.88
N ARG A 175 -8.46 5.55 13.60
CA ARG A 175 -9.51 4.68 13.06
C ARG A 175 -8.93 3.35 12.62
N THR A 176 -9.55 2.26 13.05
CA THR A 176 -9.20 0.88 12.64
C THR A 176 -10.46 0.05 12.44
N ILE A 177 -10.39 -1.02 11.66
CA ILE A 177 -11.51 -1.96 11.48
C ILE A 177 -11.90 -2.56 12.83
N LYS A 178 -10.92 -2.95 13.64
CA LYS A 178 -11.13 -3.45 15.01
C LYS A 178 -11.76 -2.41 15.94
N GLY A 179 -11.39 -1.14 15.78
CA GLY A 179 -12.03 -0.02 16.47
C GLY A 179 -13.51 0.12 16.11
N SER A 180 -13.87 -0.08 14.84
CA SER A 180 -15.27 -0.06 14.39
C SER A 180 -16.10 -1.19 15.01
N VAL A 181 -15.52 -2.38 15.20
CA VAL A 181 -16.17 -3.50 15.91
C VAL A 181 -16.45 -3.12 17.36
N THR A 182 -15.47 -2.54 18.04
CA THR A 182 -15.61 -2.08 19.42
C THR A 182 -16.69 -0.99 19.54
N TYR A 183 -16.75 -0.09 18.56
CA TYR A 183 -17.78 0.94 18.47
C TYR A 183 -19.19 0.34 18.34
N CYS A 184 -19.37 -0.64 17.45
CA CYS A 184 -20.65 -1.34 17.29
C CYS A 184 -21.08 -2.06 18.57
N MET A 185 -20.14 -2.69 19.29
CA MET A 185 -20.43 -3.33 20.59
C MET A 185 -20.93 -2.32 21.62
N GLY A 186 -20.28 -1.16 21.73
CA GLY A 186 -20.72 -0.09 22.63
C GLY A 186 -22.14 0.41 22.30
N LYS A 187 -22.43 0.64 21.01
CA LYS A 187 -23.76 1.07 20.55
C LYS A 187 -24.83 0.02 20.84
N ALA A 188 -24.53 -1.27 20.65
CA ALA A 188 -25.44 -2.36 20.97
C ALA A 188 -25.73 -2.43 22.48
N GLN A 189 -24.71 -2.25 23.33
CA GLN A 189 -24.86 -2.22 24.78
C GLN A 189 -25.73 -1.04 25.24
N GLU A 190 -25.49 0.17 24.73
CA GLU A 190 -26.32 1.33 25.06
C GLU A 190 -27.81 1.13 24.71
N GLN A 191 -28.08 0.43 23.59
CA GLN A 191 -29.45 0.09 23.22
C GLN A 191 -30.07 -0.92 24.18
N ALA A 192 -29.29 -1.90 24.65
CA ALA A 192 -29.74 -2.89 25.63
C ALA A 192 -30.01 -2.23 26.99
N GLU A 193 -29.16 -1.31 27.44
CA GLU A 193 -29.35 -0.57 28.70
C GLU A 193 -30.62 0.29 28.68
N LYS A 194 -30.94 0.90 27.52
CA LYS A 194 -32.18 1.68 27.33
C LYS A 194 -33.44 0.80 27.29
N ARG A 195 -33.29 -0.51 27.06
CA ARG A 195 -34.39 -1.47 26.94
C ARG A 195 -34.10 -2.74 27.75
N PRO A 196 -34.03 -2.66 29.09
CA PRO A 196 -33.53 -3.74 29.94
C PRO A 196 -34.35 -5.04 29.88
N ASN A 197 -35.58 -4.97 29.38
CA ASN A 197 -36.50 -6.11 29.25
C ASN A 197 -36.83 -6.47 27.80
N ALA A 198 -36.07 -5.96 26.82
CA ALA A 198 -36.28 -6.28 25.40
C ALA A 198 -35.03 -6.89 24.78
N MET A 199 -35.22 -7.89 23.91
CA MET A 199 -34.14 -8.43 23.10
C MET A 199 -33.73 -7.40 22.05
N VAL A 200 -32.47 -6.97 22.07
CA VAL A 200 -31.89 -6.11 21.04
C VAL A 200 -31.27 -7.02 19.97
N MET A 201 -31.86 -7.01 18.78
CA MET A 201 -31.28 -7.65 17.59
C MET A 201 -30.68 -6.57 16.70
N VAL A 202 -29.40 -6.73 16.37
CA VAL A 202 -28.68 -5.86 15.44
C VAL A 202 -28.57 -6.61 14.12
N THR A 203 -29.14 -6.06 13.06
CA THR A 203 -28.99 -6.61 11.70
C THR A 203 -27.70 -6.10 11.06
N ASP A 204 -27.25 -6.76 9.99
CA ASP A 204 -26.06 -6.36 9.26
C ASP A 204 -26.19 -4.91 8.74
N GLU A 205 -27.38 -4.49 8.28
CA GLU A 205 -27.58 -3.11 7.82
C GLU A 205 -27.36 -2.09 8.94
N VAL A 206 -27.82 -2.39 10.16
CA VAL A 206 -27.63 -1.52 11.32
C VAL A 206 -26.16 -1.50 11.73
N ALA A 207 -25.50 -2.66 11.76
CA ALA A 207 -24.08 -2.77 12.07
C ALA A 207 -23.23 -1.97 11.07
N PHE A 208 -23.48 -2.14 9.76
CA PHE A 208 -22.79 -1.41 8.69
C PHE A 208 -23.04 0.10 8.74
N SER A 209 -24.24 0.54 9.14
CA SER A 209 -24.52 1.96 9.38
C SER A 209 -23.65 2.53 10.51
N TRP A 210 -23.45 1.80 11.60
CA TRP A 210 -22.58 2.23 12.70
C TRP A 210 -21.10 2.20 12.32
N ILE A 211 -20.67 1.26 11.48
CA ILE A 211 -19.31 1.22 10.94
C ILE A 211 -19.05 2.46 10.08
N LYS A 212 -19.98 2.83 9.19
CA LYS A 212 -19.90 4.10 8.43
C LYS A 212 -19.84 5.31 9.35
N GLU A 213 -20.71 5.36 10.35
CA GLU A 213 -20.74 6.42 11.36
C GLU A 213 -19.36 6.56 12.04
N TYR A 214 -18.78 5.45 12.51
CA TYR A 214 -17.48 5.42 13.18
C TYR A 214 -16.36 6.10 12.38
N PHE A 215 -16.24 5.80 11.08
CA PHE A 215 -15.19 6.37 10.22
C PHE A 215 -15.44 7.85 9.87
N ILE A 216 -16.70 8.24 9.70
CA ILE A 216 -17.07 9.60 9.30
C ILE A 216 -17.07 10.58 10.48
N LEU A 217 -17.24 10.11 11.72
CA LEU A 217 -17.19 10.96 12.92
C LEU A 217 -15.90 11.80 12.99
N GLU A 218 -16.08 13.10 13.26
CA GLU A 218 -14.96 14.04 13.46
C GLU A 218 -14.15 13.69 14.71
N LYS A 219 -14.82 13.27 15.79
CA LYS A 219 -14.21 12.83 17.05
C LYS A 219 -14.92 11.60 17.57
N LEU A 220 -14.16 10.63 18.08
CA LEU A 220 -14.75 9.47 18.75
C LEU A 220 -15.33 9.90 20.09
N PRO A 221 -16.53 9.43 20.44
CA PRO A 221 -17.03 9.56 21.80
C PRO A 221 -16.11 8.80 22.76
N GLU A 222 -15.92 9.34 23.97
CA GLU A 222 -15.23 8.62 25.07
C GLU A 222 -16.06 7.40 25.46
N MET A 223 -15.81 6.26 24.82
CA MET A 223 -16.45 5.01 25.20
C MET A 223 -15.88 4.54 26.54
N LYS A 224 -16.77 4.32 27.51
CA LYS A 224 -16.42 3.65 28.76
C LYS A 224 -15.87 2.26 28.44
N ALA A 225 -14.70 1.94 28.97
CA ALA A 225 -14.03 0.65 28.74
C ALA A 225 -15.01 -0.51 29.01
N ILE A 226 -15.32 -1.26 27.95
CA ILE A 226 -16.22 -2.41 28.02
C ILE A 226 -15.46 -3.52 28.74
N GLY A 227 -15.89 -3.81 29.97
CA GLY A 227 -15.39 -4.95 30.73
C GLY A 227 -15.60 -6.24 29.94
N LYS A 228 -14.58 -7.13 29.99
CA LYS A 228 -14.59 -8.48 29.39
C LYS A 228 -15.99 -9.10 29.48
N VAL A 229 -16.55 -9.43 28.32
CA VAL A 229 -17.71 -10.30 28.22
C VAL A 229 -17.33 -11.65 28.84
N VAL A 230 -17.77 -11.88 30.08
CA VAL A 230 -17.77 -13.22 30.66
C VAL A 230 -18.83 -13.99 29.88
N THR A 231 -18.39 -14.93 29.06
CA THR A 231 -19.26 -15.94 28.48
C THR A 231 -19.91 -16.70 29.63
N THR A 232 -21.15 -16.35 29.96
CA THR A 232 -21.97 -17.14 30.86
C THR A 232 -22.13 -18.52 30.24
N ALA A 233 -21.45 -19.48 30.84
CA ALA A 233 -21.60 -20.89 30.60
C ALA A 233 -23.10 -21.26 30.56
N LYS A 234 -23.42 -22.07 29.55
CA LYS A 234 -24.71 -22.71 29.28
C LYS A 234 -25.51 -23.00 30.57
N LYS A 235 -26.66 -22.36 30.73
CA LYS A 235 -27.78 -22.90 31.52
C LYS A 235 -28.62 -23.82 30.62
N LYS A 236 -28.66 -25.11 30.94
CA LYS A 236 -29.75 -26.06 30.60
C LYS A 236 -30.25 -26.68 31.92
N PRO A 237 -31.49 -27.21 31.99
CA PRO A 237 -32.48 -26.76 32.96
C PRO A 237 -32.60 -27.65 34.19
N SER A 238 -33.22 -27.07 35.22
CA SER A 238 -33.60 -27.65 36.51
C SER A 238 -34.34 -29.00 36.42
N LYS A 239 -33.94 -29.97 37.27
CA LYS A 239 -34.80 -31.02 37.80
C LYS A 239 -34.38 -31.40 39.24
N LYS A 240 -35.33 -31.19 40.15
CA LYS A 240 -35.55 -31.57 41.57
C LYS A 240 -34.62 -32.60 42.26
N GLU A 241 -34.32 -32.28 43.52
CA GLU A 241 -33.95 -33.14 44.69
C GLU A 241 -34.80 -34.43 44.79
N GLU A 242 -34.46 -35.55 45.43
CA GLU A 242 -33.32 -36.05 46.23
C GLU A 242 -33.53 -37.59 46.37
N SER A 243 -32.46 -38.39 46.45
CA SER A 243 -32.31 -39.54 47.40
C SER A 243 -31.01 -40.33 47.16
N LYS A 244 -30.29 -40.63 48.26
CA LYS A 244 -28.99 -41.32 48.37
C LYS A 244 -29.12 -42.87 48.20
N PRO A 245 -28.06 -43.68 48.42
CA PRO A 245 -26.89 -43.94 47.58
C PRO A 245 -26.71 -45.46 47.30
N GLN A 246 -26.07 -45.87 46.20
CA GLN A 246 -25.58 -47.26 46.09
C GLN A 246 -24.30 -47.35 45.26
N ARG A 247 -23.20 -47.73 45.92
CA ARG A 247 -21.95 -48.25 45.34
C ARG A 247 -22.26 -49.52 44.53
N LYS A 248 -21.71 -49.61 43.30
CA LYS A 248 -21.04 -50.81 42.77
C LYS A 248 -19.96 -50.39 41.76
N GLU A 249 -18.77 -50.96 41.97
CA GLU A 249 -17.61 -51.00 41.05
C GLU A 249 -17.98 -51.67 39.73
N VAL A 250 -17.33 -51.25 38.63
CA VAL A 250 -16.67 -52.02 37.53
C VAL A 250 -16.10 -50.92 36.61
N ASP A 251 -14.81 -50.55 36.65
CA ASP A 251 -13.62 -51.15 36.00
C ASP A 251 -13.66 -51.21 34.46
N GLU A 252 -12.52 -50.89 33.84
CA GLU A 252 -12.20 -50.89 32.38
C GLU A 252 -12.90 -49.83 31.50
N GLN A 253 -12.25 -49.05 30.63
CA GLN A 253 -11.03 -49.31 29.88
C GLN A 253 -10.41 -47.97 29.43
N VAL A 254 -9.13 -47.80 29.77
CA VAL A 254 -8.20 -46.86 29.16
C VAL A 254 -7.71 -47.50 27.86
N LYS A 255 -7.64 -46.71 26.77
CA LYS A 255 -6.67 -46.78 25.64
C LYS A 255 -7.35 -46.51 24.30
N LEU A 256 -7.14 -45.32 23.73
CA LEU A 256 -6.94 -45.20 22.28
C LEU A 256 -6.20 -43.90 21.90
N PHE A 257 -5.04 -43.66 22.52
CA PHE A 257 -3.98 -42.83 21.95
C PHE A 257 -2.66 -43.56 22.16
N GLU A 258 -2.10 -44.06 21.05
CA GLU A 258 -0.65 -44.15 20.78
C GLU A 258 -0.49 -44.66 19.33
N LEU A 259 -0.64 -43.75 18.36
CA LEU A 259 0.36 -43.42 17.33
C LEU A 259 -0.08 -42.16 16.56
#